data_AF-A0A6L3A588-F1
#
_entry.id   AF-A0A6L3A588-F1
#
_cell.length_a   1.000
_cell.length_b   1.000
_cell.length_c   1.000
_cell.angle_alpha   90.00
_cell.angle_beta   90.00
_cell.angle_gamma   90.00
#
_symmetry.space_group_name_H-M   'P 1'
#
loop_
_entity.id
_entity.type
_entity.pdbx_description
1 polymer ?
#
loop_
_entity_poly.entity_id
_entity_poly.type
_entity_poly.pdbx_seq_one_letter_code
_entity_poly.pdbx_strand_id
1 'polypeptide(L)'
;ALEEASGQTVLGFRAPNFSLDDRSPWAFDTLSEMGFAYDSSIVTDRPRTGHERYDCLPLAERRLFEFPLYRRRVGPRHGIRVIGGTYFRLLPLPVILHLMDEAVGKGFVPLVYLHAADADDRPSPVRWREMQGLPTLSKSRWVIHQRQWTWGTKAVAEKLQAVLERFPNLGPLRKALPQSVTA
;
A
#
# COMPACT_ATOMS: atom_id res chain seq x y z
N ALA A 1 5.24 -22.20 2.04
CA ALA A 1 5.61 -21.08 2.92
C ALA A 1 4.41 -20.25 3.39
N LEU A 2 3.87 -19.24 2.68
CA LEU A 2 2.75 -18.43 3.21
C LEU A 2 1.45 -19.21 3.35
N GLU A 3 1.04 -19.93 2.31
CA GLU A 3 -0.17 -20.77 2.35
C GLU A 3 -0.05 -21.88 3.39
N GLU A 4 1.13 -22.48 3.49
CA GLU A 4 1.46 -23.50 4.48
C GLU A 4 1.42 -22.95 5.92
N ALA A 5 1.96 -21.75 6.16
CA ALA A 5 2.00 -21.13 7.48
C ALA A 5 0.63 -20.60 7.93
N SER A 6 -0.24 -20.23 6.99
CA SER A 6 -1.56 -19.64 7.28
C SER A 6 -2.73 -20.61 7.12
N GLY A 7 -2.55 -21.72 6.37
CA GLY A 7 -3.63 -22.59 5.93
C GLY A 7 -4.60 -21.94 4.94
N GLN A 8 -4.27 -20.77 4.40
CA GLN A 8 -5.13 -19.99 3.51
C GLN A 8 -4.52 -19.86 2.12
N THR A 9 -5.34 -19.96 1.08
CA THR A 9 -4.91 -19.70 -0.29
C THR A 9 -4.50 -18.23 -0.45
N VAL A 10 -3.36 -18.00 -1.10
CA VAL A 10 -2.88 -16.63 -1.39
C VAL A 10 -3.47 -16.16 -2.72
N LEU A 11 -4.43 -15.23 -2.64
CA LEU A 11 -5.12 -14.71 -3.82
C LEU A 11 -4.47 -13.46 -4.43
N GLY A 12 -3.64 -12.77 -3.66
CA GLY A 12 -3.15 -11.43 -4.00
C GLY A 12 -1.64 -11.35 -4.13
N PHE A 13 -1.20 -10.53 -5.07
CA PHE A 13 0.19 -10.12 -5.20
C PHE A 13 0.35 -8.61 -4.96
N ARG A 14 1.54 -8.22 -4.50
CA ARG A 14 1.99 -6.82 -4.51
C ARG A 14 3.51 -6.80 -4.56
N ALA A 15 4.06 -6.17 -5.59
CA ALA A 15 5.48 -6.03 -5.81
C ALA A 15 6.12 -5.10 -4.77
N PRO A 16 7.35 -5.41 -4.31
CA PRO A 16 8.14 -4.50 -3.49
C PRO A 16 8.25 -3.12 -4.13
N ASN A 17 8.16 -2.06 -3.33
CA ASN A 17 8.29 -0.66 -3.77
C ASN A 17 7.27 -0.16 -4.80
N PHE A 18 6.23 -0.94 -5.12
CA PHE A 18 5.29 -0.67 -6.21
C PHE A 18 6.03 -0.58 -7.56
N SER A 19 6.84 -1.61 -7.85
CA SER A 19 7.76 -1.60 -8.98
C SER A 19 7.17 -2.01 -10.32
N LEU A 20 5.90 -2.47 -10.36
CA LEU A 20 5.24 -2.83 -11.61
C LEU A 20 4.55 -1.62 -12.22
N ASP A 21 4.73 -1.47 -13.53
CA ASP A 21 4.10 -0.43 -14.33
C ASP A 21 4.00 -0.85 -15.81
N ASP A 22 3.67 0.10 -16.69
CA ASP A 22 3.53 -0.12 -18.13
C ASP A 22 4.81 -0.66 -18.81
N ARG A 23 5.98 -0.60 -18.14
CA ARG A 23 7.26 -1.12 -18.65
C ARG A 23 7.49 -2.59 -18.32
N SER A 24 6.68 -3.18 -17.44
CA SER A 24 6.72 -4.60 -17.10
C SER A 24 5.37 -5.29 -17.36
N PRO A 25 4.81 -5.21 -18.59
CA PRO A 25 3.51 -5.81 -18.89
C PRO A 25 3.50 -7.32 -18.72
N TRP A 26 4.64 -7.97 -19.03
CA TRP A 26 4.85 -9.41 -18.85
C TRP A 26 4.55 -9.90 -17.43
N ALA A 27 4.73 -9.03 -16.42
CA ALA A 27 4.54 -9.41 -15.03
C ALA A 27 3.07 -9.73 -14.75
N PHE A 28 2.13 -9.00 -15.36
CA PHE A 28 0.70 -9.24 -15.16
C PHE A 28 0.26 -10.58 -15.76
N ASP A 29 0.80 -10.95 -16.93
CA ASP A 29 0.61 -12.26 -17.54
C ASP A 29 1.12 -13.37 -16.62
N THR A 30 2.36 -13.25 -16.13
CA THR A 30 2.95 -14.22 -15.20
C THR A 30 2.14 -14.35 -13.90
N LEU A 31 1.69 -13.24 -13.30
CA LEU A 31 0.89 -13.28 -12.07
C LEU A 31 -0.43 -14.04 -12.29
N SER A 32 -1.08 -13.79 -13.43
CA SER A 32 -2.30 -14.48 -13.82
C SER A 32 -2.06 -15.96 -14.09
N GLU A 33 -0.97 -16.33 -14.76
CA GLU A 33 -0.54 -17.72 -14.99
C GLU A 33 -0.32 -18.49 -13.68
N MET A 34 0.26 -17.82 -12.68
CA MET A 34 0.49 -18.36 -11.34
C MET A 34 -0.78 -18.47 -10.49
N GLY A 35 -1.91 -17.98 -10.98
CA GLY A 35 -3.21 -18.11 -10.32
C GLY A 35 -3.55 -16.99 -9.33
N PHE A 36 -2.81 -15.87 -9.32
CA PHE A 36 -3.21 -14.71 -8.53
C PHE A 36 -4.51 -14.10 -9.09
N ALA A 37 -5.46 -13.82 -8.21
CA ALA A 37 -6.72 -13.20 -8.57
C ALA A 37 -6.60 -11.67 -8.69
N TYR A 38 -5.69 -11.06 -7.93
CA TYR A 38 -5.47 -9.62 -7.97
C TYR A 38 -4.03 -9.19 -7.72
N ASP A 39 -3.73 -7.97 -8.17
CA ASP A 39 -2.50 -7.22 -7.89
C ASP A 39 -2.83 -5.82 -7.33
N SER A 40 -1.87 -5.24 -6.60
CA SER A 40 -1.93 -3.87 -6.08
C SER A 40 -0.53 -3.24 -6.14
N SER A 41 0.11 -3.39 -7.29
CA SER A 41 1.49 -2.93 -7.50
C SER A 41 1.57 -1.60 -8.24
N ILE A 42 0.54 -1.20 -8.97
CA ILE A 42 0.57 0.00 -9.80
C ILE A 42 0.36 1.26 -8.95
N VAL A 43 1.17 2.27 -9.21
CA VAL A 43 1.02 3.63 -8.66
C VAL A 43 0.81 4.59 -9.82
N THR A 44 -0.39 5.17 -9.91
CA THR A 44 -0.80 6.01 -11.05
C THR A 44 -1.68 7.16 -10.60
N ASP A 45 -1.81 8.18 -11.44
CA ASP A 45 -2.70 9.32 -11.22
C ASP A 45 -4.00 9.24 -12.03
N ARG A 46 -4.12 8.21 -12.90
CA ARG A 46 -5.29 7.90 -13.71
C ARG A 46 -5.58 6.38 -13.71
N PRO A 47 -6.83 5.95 -13.55
CA PRO A 47 -7.20 4.53 -13.71
C PRO A 47 -7.04 4.10 -15.17
N ARG A 48 -6.85 2.80 -15.42
CA ARG A 48 -6.67 2.27 -16.79
C ARG A 48 -8.00 1.99 -17.49
N THR A 49 -8.99 1.49 -16.77
CA THR A 49 -10.24 0.98 -17.34
C THR A 49 -11.43 1.90 -17.10
N GLY A 50 -11.44 2.66 -16.01
CA GLY A 50 -12.42 3.72 -15.72
C GLY A 50 -13.87 3.26 -15.47
N HIS A 51 -14.18 1.96 -15.59
CA HIS A 51 -15.53 1.40 -15.41
C HIS A 51 -15.85 1.10 -13.94
N GLU A 52 -14.87 0.59 -13.22
CA GLU A 52 -14.94 0.26 -11.80
C GLU A 52 -13.89 1.07 -11.04
N ARG A 53 -13.95 1.07 -9.70
CA ARG A 53 -12.91 1.75 -8.89
C ARG A 53 -11.56 1.02 -8.86
N TYR A 54 -11.46 -0.07 -9.60
CA TYR A 54 -10.31 -0.95 -9.78
C TYR A 54 -10.22 -1.30 -11.27
N ASP A 55 -9.04 -1.69 -11.71
CA ASP A 55 -8.81 -2.06 -13.10
C ASP A 55 -9.02 -3.57 -13.28
N CYS A 56 -9.75 -3.95 -14.33
CA CYS A 56 -9.83 -5.35 -14.74
C CYS A 56 -8.93 -5.53 -15.95
N LEU A 57 -7.78 -6.19 -15.77
CA LEU A 57 -6.84 -6.46 -16.85
C LEU A 57 -7.28 -7.75 -17.58
N PRO A 58 -7.73 -7.66 -18.85
CA PRO A 58 -8.00 -8.84 -19.64
C PRO A 58 -6.67 -9.45 -20.07
N LEU A 59 -6.43 -10.69 -19.66
CA LEU A 59 -5.27 -11.48 -20.05
C LEU A 59 -5.80 -12.71 -20.81
N ALA A 60 -5.01 -13.30 -21.71
CA ALA A 60 -5.47 -14.26 -22.73
C ALA A 60 -6.73 -15.10 -22.35
N GLU A 61 -6.63 -15.95 -21.32
CA GLU A 61 -7.74 -16.79 -20.84
C GLU A 61 -8.18 -16.46 -19.40
N ARG A 62 -7.67 -15.36 -18.83
CA ARG A 62 -7.83 -15.04 -17.40
C ARG A 62 -8.03 -13.55 -17.18
N ARG A 63 -8.51 -13.20 -16.00
CA ARG A 63 -8.63 -11.79 -15.59
C ARG A 63 -7.79 -11.58 -14.36
N LEU A 64 -7.02 -10.50 -14.36
CA LEU A 64 -6.32 -10.03 -13.17
C LEU A 64 -6.94 -8.71 -12.74
N PHE A 65 -7.42 -8.65 -11.50
CA PHE A 65 -7.93 -7.40 -10.94
C PHE A 65 -6.77 -6.59 -10.39
N GLU A 66 -6.64 -5.34 -10.81
CA GLU A 66 -5.62 -4.43 -10.32
C GLU A 66 -6.27 -3.36 -9.44
N PHE A 67 -5.71 -3.16 -8.24
CA PHE A 67 -6.12 -2.12 -7.31
C PHE A 67 -5.02 -1.05 -7.23
N PRO A 68 -4.99 -0.10 -8.18
CA PRO A 68 -3.91 0.86 -8.28
C PRO A 68 -3.94 1.84 -7.10
N LEU A 69 -2.76 2.19 -6.59
CA LEU A 69 -2.61 3.24 -5.60
C LEU A 69 -2.59 4.61 -6.27
N TYR A 70 -3.46 5.52 -5.80
CA TYR A 70 -3.51 6.88 -6.29
C TYR A 70 -2.24 7.68 -5.94
N ARG A 71 -1.66 8.33 -6.95
CA ARG A 71 -0.57 9.31 -6.80
C ARG A 71 -1.02 10.67 -7.28
N ARG A 72 -1.04 11.66 -6.38
CA ARG A 72 -1.24 13.07 -6.76
C ARG A 72 0.06 13.64 -7.33
N ARG A 73 0.03 14.15 -8.57
CA ARG A 73 1.14 14.92 -9.13
C ARG A 73 1.17 16.32 -8.50
N VAL A 74 2.35 16.76 -8.07
CA VAL A 74 2.60 18.11 -7.49
C VAL A 74 3.56 18.92 -8.39
N GLY A 75 4.23 18.26 -9.33
CA GLY A 75 5.02 18.89 -10.38
C GLY A 75 5.42 17.90 -11.47
N PRO A 76 6.30 18.27 -12.41
CA PRO A 76 6.68 17.42 -13.54
C PRO A 76 7.35 16.10 -13.12
N ARG A 77 8.09 16.12 -12.00
CA ARG A 77 8.82 14.95 -11.46
C ARG A 77 8.37 14.56 -10.06
N HIS A 78 7.61 15.41 -9.37
CA HIS A 78 7.23 15.22 -7.97
C HIS A 78 5.76 14.81 -7.86
N GLY A 79 5.50 13.82 -7.01
CA GLY A 79 4.14 13.44 -6.67
C GLY A 79 4.09 12.82 -5.30
N ILE A 80 2.96 13.02 -4.63
CA ILE A 80 2.70 12.52 -3.29
C ILE A 80 2.02 11.16 -3.46
N ARG A 81 2.61 10.12 -2.84
CA ARG A 81 1.94 8.83 -2.66
C ARG A 81 1.06 8.96 -1.44
N VAL A 82 -0.12 9.52 -1.68
CA VAL A 82 -0.96 10.11 -0.64
C VAL A 82 -1.30 9.13 0.47
N ILE A 83 -1.53 7.87 0.12
CA ILE A 83 -2.30 6.96 0.96
C ILE A 83 -1.42 5.82 1.49
N GLY A 84 -0.24 6.15 2.01
CA GLY A 84 0.55 5.16 2.75
C GLY A 84 1.94 5.56 3.21
N GLY A 85 2.51 4.74 4.09
CA GLY A 85 3.86 4.89 4.62
C GLY A 85 4.13 6.24 5.26
N THR A 86 5.26 6.86 4.88
CA THR A 86 5.71 8.15 5.42
C THR A 86 4.69 9.27 5.25
N TYR A 87 3.94 9.32 4.14
CA TYR A 87 2.94 10.36 3.93
C TYR A 87 1.79 10.23 4.92
N PHE A 88 1.33 9.01 5.21
CA PHE A 88 0.25 8.79 6.18
C PHE A 88 0.68 9.18 7.61
N ARG A 89 1.93 8.86 7.99
CA ARG A 89 2.50 9.28 9.29
C ARG A 89 2.58 10.79 9.43
N LEU A 90 3.13 11.48 8.42
CA LEU A 90 3.53 12.88 8.55
C LEU A 90 2.45 13.89 8.12
N LEU A 91 1.59 13.55 7.15
CA LEU A 91 0.56 14.48 6.69
C LEU A 91 -0.55 14.66 7.74
N PRO A 92 -1.10 15.88 7.92
CA PRO A 92 -2.26 16.10 8.78
C PRO A 92 -3.50 15.34 8.28
N LEU A 93 -4.37 14.92 9.20
CA LEU A 93 -5.60 14.20 8.86
C LEU A 93 -6.48 14.92 7.81
N PRO A 94 -6.74 16.24 7.89
CA PRO A 94 -7.56 16.92 6.88
C PRO A 94 -6.97 16.81 5.46
N VAL A 95 -5.64 16.82 5.36
CA VAL A 95 -4.93 16.67 4.08
C VAL A 95 -5.10 15.24 3.55
N ILE A 96 -4.98 14.24 4.41
CA ILE A 96 -5.22 12.84 4.05
C ILE A 96 -6.65 12.66 3.52
N LEU A 97 -7.66 13.13 4.26
CA LEU A 97 -9.06 12.99 3.87
C LEU A 97 -9.36 13.69 2.54
N HIS A 98 -8.87 14.92 2.35
CA HIS A 98 -9.02 15.65 1.10
C HIS A 98 -8.44 14.89 -0.10
N LEU A 99 -7.24 14.32 0.07
CA LEU A 99 -6.58 13.61 -1.01
C LEU A 99 -7.21 12.24 -1.29
N MET A 100 -7.81 11.60 -0.28
CA MET A 100 -8.62 10.39 -0.46
C MET A 100 -9.94 10.68 -1.16
N ASP A 101 -10.62 11.78 -0.82
CA ASP A 101 -11.81 12.25 -1.56
C ASP A 101 -11.46 12.55 -3.02
N GLU A 102 -10.30 13.18 -3.27
CA GLU A 102 -9.78 13.42 -4.63
C GLU A 102 -9.55 12.10 -5.39
N ALA A 103 -8.96 11.10 -4.74
CA ALA A 103 -8.76 9.77 -5.32
C ALA A 103 -10.10 9.13 -5.72
N VAL A 104 -11.09 9.18 -4.81
CA VAL A 104 -12.45 8.67 -5.06
C VAL A 104 -13.10 9.39 -6.23
N GLY A 105 -12.99 10.73 -6.30
CA GLY A 105 -13.51 11.53 -7.42
C GLY A 105 -12.86 11.20 -8.77
N LYS A 106 -11.64 10.66 -8.75
CA LYS A 106 -10.91 10.18 -9.94
C LYS A 106 -11.15 8.70 -10.25
N GLY A 107 -12.06 8.05 -9.55
CA GLY A 107 -12.40 6.64 -9.77
C GLY A 107 -11.44 5.64 -9.12
N PHE A 108 -10.70 6.03 -8.08
CA PHE A 108 -9.87 5.09 -7.32
C PHE A 108 -10.61 4.55 -6.08
N VAL A 109 -10.15 3.40 -5.59
CA VAL A 109 -10.47 2.94 -4.23
C VAL A 109 -9.78 3.86 -3.22
N PRO A 110 -10.46 4.27 -2.11
CA PRO A 110 -9.82 4.92 -0.97
C PRO A 110 -8.94 3.92 -0.19
N LEU A 111 -7.83 3.48 -0.80
CA LEU A 111 -6.96 2.41 -0.30
C LEU A 111 -5.83 2.96 0.55
N VAL A 112 -5.63 2.41 1.75
CA VAL A 112 -4.52 2.75 2.65
C VAL A 112 -3.47 1.63 2.67
N TYR A 113 -2.20 1.96 2.42
CA TYR A 113 -1.06 1.07 2.56
C TYR A 113 -0.20 1.44 3.79
N LEU A 114 0.01 0.48 4.69
CA LEU A 114 0.81 0.69 5.90
C LEU A 114 1.75 -0.49 6.13
N HIS A 115 2.91 -0.21 6.70
CA HIS A 115 3.73 -1.21 7.36
C HIS A 115 3.33 -1.29 8.84
N ALA A 116 3.48 -2.45 9.47
CA ALA A 116 3.27 -2.58 10.91
C ALA A 116 4.06 -1.52 11.71
N ALA A 117 5.32 -1.26 11.31
CA ALA A 117 6.16 -0.24 11.92
C ALA A 117 5.66 1.21 11.73
N ASP A 118 4.79 1.47 10.75
CA ASP A 118 4.20 2.81 10.57
C ASP A 118 3.17 3.11 11.67
N ALA A 119 2.51 2.08 12.20
CA ALA A 119 1.49 2.17 13.25
C ALA A 119 2.01 1.78 14.64
N ASP A 120 3.30 1.49 14.78
CA ASP A 120 3.92 1.16 16.06
C ASP A 120 4.17 2.44 16.88
N ASP A 121 3.30 2.67 17.87
CA ASP A 121 3.40 3.78 18.82
C ASP A 121 4.31 3.46 20.02
N ARG A 122 4.81 2.22 20.11
CA ARG A 122 5.69 1.70 21.17
C ARG A 122 6.96 1.08 20.58
N PRO A 123 7.77 1.87 19.86
CA PRO A 123 8.96 1.37 19.20
C PRO A 123 9.98 0.84 20.21
N SER A 124 10.59 -0.30 19.89
CA SER A 124 11.72 -0.88 20.63
C SER A 124 13.03 -0.69 19.84
N PRO A 125 13.67 0.50 19.90
CA PRO A 125 14.87 0.77 19.10
C PRO A 125 16.08 -0.02 19.61
N VAL A 126 16.96 -0.37 18.67
CA VAL A 126 18.28 -0.93 18.94
C VAL A 126 19.11 0.11 19.69
N ARG A 127 19.54 -0.26 20.89
CA ARG A 127 20.30 0.57 21.83
C ARG A 127 21.74 0.69 21.37
N TRP A 128 22.38 1.79 21.77
CA TRP A 128 23.80 2.03 21.48
C TRP A 128 24.73 0.86 21.85
N ARG A 129 24.44 0.23 23.00
CA ARG A 129 25.21 -0.90 23.55
C ARG A 129 25.03 -2.20 22.77
N GLU A 130 23.95 -2.34 22.01
CA GLU A 130 23.65 -3.53 21.18
C GLU A 130 24.32 -3.43 19.81
N MET A 131 24.68 -2.22 19.37
CA MET A 131 25.45 -1.98 18.15
C MET A 131 26.96 -2.17 18.37
N GLN A 132 27.38 -3.30 18.92
CA GLN A 132 28.79 -3.62 19.08
C GLN A 132 29.44 -3.89 17.72
N GLY A 133 30.72 -3.51 17.55
CA GLY A 133 31.44 -3.69 16.28
C GLY A 133 31.20 -2.62 15.21
N LEU A 134 30.24 -1.70 15.37
CA LEU A 134 30.03 -0.59 14.43
C LEU A 134 30.83 0.67 14.78
N PRO A 135 31.35 1.41 13.79
CA PRO A 135 31.94 2.74 14.02
C PRO A 135 30.94 3.72 14.64
N THR A 136 31.43 4.65 15.47
CA THR A 136 30.60 5.67 16.17
C THR A 136 29.70 6.44 15.21
N LEU A 137 30.20 6.82 14.04
CA LEU A 137 29.43 7.55 13.03
C LEU A 137 28.23 6.72 12.52
N SER A 138 28.45 5.42 12.27
CA SER A 138 27.40 4.49 11.84
C SER A 138 26.33 4.32 12.91
N LYS A 139 26.74 4.21 14.18
CA LYS A 139 25.80 4.16 15.32
C LYS A 139 24.97 5.43 15.41
N SER A 140 25.60 6.61 15.31
CA SER A 140 24.91 7.89 15.35
C SER A 140 23.91 8.03 14.21
N ARG A 141 24.31 7.67 12.98
CA ARG A 141 23.41 7.65 11.82
C ARG A 141 22.23 6.70 12.05
N TRP A 142 22.47 5.53 12.63
CA TRP A 142 21.40 4.58 12.95
C TRP A 142 20.42 5.12 14.00
N VAL A 143 20.92 5.72 15.09
CA VAL A 143 20.07 6.37 16.10
C VAL A 143 19.18 7.45 15.47
N ILE A 144 19.74 8.26 14.57
CA ILE A 144 18.96 9.30 13.87
C ILE A 144 17.88 8.66 12.98
N HIS A 145 18.20 7.64 12.20
CA HIS A 145 17.22 6.95 11.36
C HIS A 145 16.10 6.29 12.17
N GLN A 146 16.43 5.65 13.30
CA GLN A 146 15.41 5.07 14.18
C GLN A 146 14.45 6.13 14.71
N ARG A 147 14.95 7.30 15.12
CA ARG A 147 14.10 8.43 15.55
C ARG A 147 13.28 9.01 14.41
N GLN A 148 13.84 9.05 13.20
CA GLN A 148 13.12 9.49 12.01
C GLN A 148 11.91 8.59 11.72
N TRP A 149 12.05 7.26 11.86
CA TRP A 149 10.98 6.31 11.58
C TRP A 149 9.81 6.35 12.57
N THR A 150 10.07 6.75 13.82
CA THR A 150 9.02 6.85 14.85
C THR A 150 8.23 8.15 14.78
N TRP A 151 8.64 9.08 13.91
CA TRP A 151 7.97 10.36 13.81
C TRP A 151 6.60 10.19 13.15
N GLY A 152 5.54 10.62 13.86
CA GLY A 152 4.17 10.59 13.38
C GLY A 152 3.44 9.26 13.59
N THR A 153 4.08 8.22 14.17
CA THR A 153 3.44 6.91 14.39
C THR A 153 2.29 6.98 15.39
N LYS A 154 2.40 7.80 16.44
CA LYS A 154 1.36 7.96 17.47
C LYS A 154 -0.02 8.35 16.93
N ALA A 155 -0.06 9.12 15.84
CA ALA A 155 -1.32 9.59 15.26
C ALA A 155 -1.90 8.63 14.21
N VAL A 156 -1.18 7.56 13.83
CA VAL A 156 -1.61 6.67 12.74
C VAL A 156 -2.88 5.93 13.09
N ALA A 157 -3.03 5.44 14.32
CA ALA A 157 -4.25 4.74 14.75
C ALA A 157 -5.48 5.66 14.71
N GLU A 158 -5.38 6.87 15.28
CA GLU A 158 -6.45 7.88 15.26
C GLU A 158 -6.82 8.30 13.83
N LYS A 159 -5.82 8.51 12.97
CA LYS A 159 -6.04 8.83 11.55
C LYS A 159 -6.74 7.68 10.82
N LEU A 160 -6.33 6.45 11.07
CA LEU A 160 -6.93 5.27 10.45
C LEU A 160 -8.39 5.12 10.87
N GLN A 161 -8.69 5.35 12.15
CA GLN A 161 -10.07 5.36 12.63
C GLN A 161 -10.91 6.41 11.89
N ALA A 162 -10.44 7.66 11.80
CA ALA A 162 -11.15 8.73 11.09
C ALA A 162 -11.35 8.41 9.58
N VAL A 163 -10.37 7.76 8.96
CA VAL A 163 -10.47 7.28 7.58
C VAL A 163 -11.56 6.20 7.45
N LEU A 164 -11.60 5.23 8.35
CA LEU A 164 -12.60 4.15 8.35
C LEU A 164 -14.02 4.67 8.66
N GLU A 165 -14.15 5.72 9.45
CA GLU A 165 -15.42 6.41 9.69
C GLU A 165 -15.92 7.16 8.44
N ARG A 166 -15.02 7.84 7.71
CA ARG A 166 -15.39 8.58 6.50
C ARG A 166 -15.63 7.67 5.29
N PHE A 167 -14.77 6.67 5.14
CA PHE A 167 -14.84 5.67 4.10
C PHE A 167 -15.13 4.32 4.76
N PRO A 168 -16.41 4.01 5.06
CA PRO A 168 -16.76 2.69 5.58
C PRO A 168 -16.19 1.63 4.63
N ASN A 169 -15.93 0.42 5.15
CA ASN A 169 -15.36 -0.68 4.37
C ASN A 169 -16.27 -1.08 3.20
N LEU A 170 -16.15 -0.33 2.11
CA LEU A 170 -16.84 -0.50 0.82
C LEU A 170 -15.97 -1.29 -0.17
N GLY A 171 -14.87 -1.86 0.34
CA GLY A 171 -13.77 -2.45 -0.43
C GLY A 171 -14.25 -3.31 -1.58
N PRO A 172 -13.95 -2.93 -2.85
CA PRO A 172 -14.39 -3.68 -4.02
C PRO A 172 -13.82 -5.09 -4.08
N LEU A 173 -12.77 -5.41 -3.31
CA LEU A 173 -12.23 -6.76 -3.17
C LEU A 173 -13.33 -7.81 -2.89
N ARG A 174 -14.32 -7.51 -2.04
CA ARG A 174 -15.42 -8.46 -1.76
C ARG A 174 -16.34 -8.70 -2.97
N LYS A 175 -16.42 -7.72 -3.89
CA LYS A 175 -17.24 -7.81 -5.12
C LYS A 175 -16.44 -8.36 -6.30
N ALA A 176 -15.15 -8.03 -6.37
CA ALA A 176 -14.26 -8.33 -7.48
C ALA A 176 -13.63 -9.72 -7.35
N LEU A 177 -13.27 -10.13 -6.13
CA LEU A 177 -12.70 -11.46 -5.93
C LEU A 177 -13.78 -12.53 -5.93
N PRO A 178 -13.49 -13.73 -6.48
CA PRO A 178 -14.36 -14.87 -6.29
C PRO A 178 -14.58 -15.06 -4.79
N GLN A 179 -15.85 -15.09 -4.36
CA GLN A 179 -16.14 -15.57 -3.01
C GLN A 179 -15.66 -17.01 -2.99
N SER A 180 -14.70 -17.34 -2.12
CA SER A 180 -14.33 -18.72 -1.89
C SER A 180 -15.63 -19.47 -1.57
N VAL A 181 -16.02 -20.38 -2.46
CA VAL A 181 -17.02 -21.39 -2.14
C VAL A 181 -16.37 -22.19 -1.03
N THR A 182 -16.72 -21.83 0.20
CA THR A 182 -16.52 -22.67 1.36
C THR A 182 -17.45 -23.86 1.13
N ALA A 183 -16.90 -24.90 0.51
CA ALA A 183 -17.49 -26.24 0.52
C ALA A 183 -17.16 -26.90 1.86
#